data_AF-A0A8S7BGL1-F1
#
_entry.id   AF-A0A8S7BGL1-F1
#
_cell.length_a   1.000
_cell.length_b   1.000
_cell.length_c   1.000
_cell.angle_alpha   90.00
_cell.angle_beta   90.00
_cell.angle_gamma   90.00
#
_symmetry.space_group_name_H-M   'P 1'
#
loop_
_entity.id
_entity.type
_entity.pdbx_description
1 polymer ?
#
loop_
_entity_poly.entity_id
_entity_poly.type
_entity_poly.pdbx_seq_one_letter_code
_entity_poly.pdbx_strand_id
1 'polypeptide(L)'
;MKLTVDSVINEPRSVAITIDGYIPVDIKIIDSKKLPPLYWRGGDGKKSLLELAVLPENGFLSSITLVMIASDSIHKTDSLSVSLPSSECGVPVVNTKLWSHSESDDFSRRFVDDFSLDIEVIISSESMLLTIGENKKVTSWIKCSDNFYLGIDAGRNVVHLYLDKLTPSEVESFFEAVG
;
A
#
# COMPACT_ATOMS: atom_id res chain seq x y z
N MET A 1 13.32 4.13 6.13
CA MET A 1 12.56 5.29 6.66
C MET A 1 11.07 4.98 6.59
N LYS A 2 10.32 5.17 7.68
CA LYS A 2 8.90 4.80 7.71
C LYS A 2 7.99 5.83 7.03
N LEU A 3 7.00 5.36 6.26
CA LEU A 3 5.97 6.19 5.66
C LEU A 3 4.87 6.49 6.70
N THR A 4 4.68 7.76 7.06
CA THR A 4 3.70 8.18 8.07
C THR A 4 2.52 8.91 7.46
N VAL A 5 1.32 8.67 8.00
CA VAL A 5 0.08 9.39 7.64
C VAL A 5 -0.15 10.52 8.65
N ASP A 6 -0.20 11.77 8.19
CA ASP A 6 -0.46 12.95 9.02
C ASP A 6 -1.96 13.11 9.34
N SER A 7 -2.84 12.85 8.37
CA SER A 7 -4.30 13.00 8.53
C SER A 7 -5.07 12.16 7.51
N VAL A 8 -6.41 12.14 7.62
CA VAL A 8 -7.31 11.52 6.65
C VAL A 8 -8.35 12.54 6.21
N ILE A 9 -8.53 12.71 4.89
CA ILE A 9 -9.53 13.62 4.34
C ILE A 9 -10.74 12.80 3.87
N ASN A 10 -11.90 13.11 4.46
CA ASN A 10 -13.17 12.47 4.12
C ASN A 10 -13.71 13.03 2.79
N GLU A 11 -13.17 12.53 1.68
CA GLU A 11 -13.66 12.79 0.34
C GLU A 11 -14.14 11.49 -0.32
N PRO A 12 -15.32 11.47 -0.96
CA PRO A 12 -15.76 10.32 -1.72
C PRO A 12 -14.83 10.12 -2.92
N ARG A 13 -14.12 9.00 -2.95
CA ARG A 13 -13.23 8.62 -4.04
C ARG A 13 -13.50 7.18 -4.46
N SER A 14 -13.44 6.94 -5.77
CA SER A 14 -13.50 5.60 -6.34
C SER A 14 -12.08 5.02 -6.32
N VAL A 15 -11.83 4.06 -5.44
CA VAL A 15 -10.60 3.27 -5.46
C VAL A 15 -10.76 2.15 -6.48
N ALA A 16 -9.83 2.04 -7.43
CA ALA A 16 -9.73 0.92 -8.34
C ALA A 16 -8.63 -0.03 -7.87
N ILE A 17 -8.96 -1.30 -7.75
CA ILE A 17 -8.01 -2.38 -7.43
C ILE A 17 -7.91 -3.24 -8.68
N THR A 18 -6.70 -3.59 -9.09
CA THR A 18 -6.43 -4.40 -10.28
C THR A 18 -5.41 -5.47 -9.92
N ILE A 19 -5.79 -6.72 -10.21
CA ILE A 19 -4.95 -7.92 -10.07
C ILE A 19 -5.19 -8.72 -11.35
N ASP A 20 -4.25 -8.67 -12.28
CA ASP A 20 -4.47 -9.06 -13.68
C ASP A 20 -3.50 -10.12 -14.22
N GLY A 21 -2.61 -10.65 -13.38
CA GLY A 21 -1.59 -11.63 -13.78
C GLY A 21 -0.29 -11.01 -14.26
N TYR A 22 -0.23 -9.70 -14.48
CA TYR A 22 1.01 -9.01 -14.89
C TYR A 22 1.74 -8.38 -13.70
N ILE A 23 1.00 -7.74 -12.80
CA ILE A 23 1.52 -7.24 -11.53
C ILE A 23 0.69 -7.81 -10.37
N PRO A 24 1.33 -8.16 -9.24
CA PRO A 24 0.61 -8.79 -8.12
C PRO A 24 -0.59 -7.99 -7.61
N VAL A 25 -0.42 -6.68 -7.38
CA VAL A 25 -1.52 -5.80 -6.95
C VAL A 25 -1.24 -4.38 -7.42
N ASP A 26 -2.24 -3.73 -8.01
CA ASP A 26 -2.26 -2.29 -8.25
C ASP A 26 -3.53 -1.64 -7.70
N ILE A 27 -3.35 -0.58 -6.93
CA ILE A 27 -4.42 0.17 -6.29
C ILE A 27 -4.30 1.62 -6.74
N LYS A 28 -5.30 2.14 -7.45
CA LYS A 28 -5.41 3.56 -7.81
C LYS A 28 -6.46 4.23 -6.93
N ILE A 29 -6.05 5.25 -6.18
CA ILE A 29 -6.89 5.98 -5.23
C ILE A 29 -7.26 7.35 -5.79
N ILE A 30 -6.25 8.10 -6.24
CA ILE A 30 -6.43 9.41 -6.86
C ILE A 30 -5.37 9.63 -7.94
N ASP A 31 -5.80 10.17 -9.07
CA ASP A 31 -4.92 10.58 -10.18
C ASP A 31 -4.67 12.10 -10.11
N SER A 32 -3.42 12.52 -10.27
CA SER A 32 -3.05 13.93 -10.48
C SER A 32 -2.21 14.04 -11.73
N LYS A 33 -2.67 14.90 -12.65
CA LYS A 33 -1.99 15.14 -13.93
C LYS A 33 -1.01 16.31 -13.88
N LYS A 34 -0.84 16.95 -12.71
CA LYS A 34 -0.10 18.22 -12.61
C LYS A 34 1.39 18.02 -12.39
N LEU A 35 1.76 17.17 -11.44
CA LEU A 35 3.15 16.92 -11.07
C LEU A 35 3.41 15.41 -11.01
N PRO A 36 4.60 14.96 -11.40
CA PRO A 36 5.00 13.58 -11.18
C PRO A 36 4.96 13.25 -9.67
N PRO A 37 4.43 12.08 -9.27
CA PRO A 37 4.33 11.70 -7.87
C PRO A 37 5.70 11.50 -7.21
N LEU A 38 5.69 11.59 -5.89
CA LEU A 38 6.74 11.12 -4.99
C LEU A 38 6.50 9.63 -4.72
N TYR A 39 7.57 8.85 -4.60
CA TYR A 39 7.50 7.42 -4.36
C TYR A 39 8.22 7.06 -3.08
N TRP A 40 7.52 6.32 -2.22
CA TRP A 40 8.14 5.56 -1.15
C TRP A 40 8.18 4.09 -1.57
N ARG A 41 9.35 3.45 -1.44
CA ARG A 41 9.57 2.07 -1.88
C ARG A 41 10.02 1.22 -0.70
N GLY A 42 9.23 0.20 -0.35
CA GLY A 42 9.54 -0.76 0.70
C GLY A 42 9.81 -2.15 0.15
N GLY A 43 10.44 -3.01 0.95
CA GLY A 43 10.80 -4.38 0.60
C GLY A 43 12.29 -4.62 0.75
N ASP A 44 12.87 -5.43 -0.13
CA ASP A 44 14.32 -5.65 -0.23
C ASP A 44 14.86 -5.33 -1.65
N GLY A 45 13.97 -4.92 -2.56
CA GLY A 45 14.28 -4.61 -3.96
C GLY A 45 14.71 -5.82 -4.79
N LYS A 46 14.60 -7.04 -4.26
CA LYS A 46 15.02 -8.29 -4.91
C LYS A 46 13.96 -9.39 -4.86
N LYS A 47 13.48 -9.73 -3.68
CA LYS A 47 12.37 -10.65 -3.45
C LYS A 47 11.04 -9.91 -3.29
N SER A 48 11.06 -8.67 -2.80
CA SER A 48 9.86 -7.87 -2.63
C SER A 48 10.10 -6.42 -2.99
N LEU A 49 9.10 -5.80 -3.61
CA LEU A 49 9.05 -4.37 -3.87
C LEU A 49 7.61 -3.87 -3.83
N LEU A 50 7.34 -2.96 -2.90
CA LEU A 50 6.08 -2.26 -2.77
C LEU A 50 6.32 -0.77 -2.97
N GLU A 51 5.54 -0.15 -3.85
CA GLU A 51 5.64 1.27 -4.16
C GLU A 51 4.36 2.00 -3.71
N LEU A 52 4.53 3.07 -2.95
CA LEU A 52 3.46 3.97 -2.55
C LEU A 52 3.71 5.33 -3.20
N ALA A 53 2.83 5.71 -4.12
CA ALA A 53 2.88 6.99 -4.80
C ALA A 53 2.10 8.05 -4.01
N VAL A 54 2.72 9.21 -3.82
CA VAL A 54 2.19 10.32 -3.04
C VAL A 54 2.21 11.58 -3.89
N LEU A 55 1.09 12.31 -3.90
CA LEU A 55 0.98 13.58 -4.61
C LEU A 55 1.79 14.66 -3.88
N PRO A 56 2.78 15.31 -4.52
CA PRO A 56 3.64 16.30 -3.87
C PRO A 56 2.89 17.53 -3.37
N GLU A 57 1.80 17.92 -4.03
CA GLU A 57 1.06 19.16 -3.76
C GLU A 57 0.28 19.14 -2.44
N ASN A 58 -0.17 17.97 -1.99
CA ASN A 58 -1.09 17.83 -0.86
C ASN A 58 -0.82 16.60 0.00
N GLY A 59 0.16 15.76 -0.36
CA GLY A 59 0.51 14.54 0.37
C GLY A 59 -0.49 13.41 0.18
N PHE A 60 -1.47 13.51 -0.73
CA PHE A 60 -2.45 12.43 -0.89
C PHE A 60 -1.80 11.15 -1.39
N LEU A 61 -2.14 10.03 -0.75
CA LEU A 61 -1.78 8.71 -1.27
C LEU A 61 -2.53 8.49 -2.60
N SER A 62 -1.77 8.43 -3.69
CA SER A 62 -2.27 8.38 -5.07
C SER A 62 -2.48 6.96 -5.54
N SER A 63 -1.47 6.11 -5.35
CA SER A 63 -1.53 4.70 -5.72
C SER A 63 -0.62 3.85 -4.85
N ILE A 64 -0.91 2.55 -4.83
CA ILE A 64 -0.08 1.54 -4.19
C ILE A 64 0.10 0.41 -5.19
N THR A 65 1.34 -0.02 -5.42
CA THR A 65 1.64 -1.10 -6.36
C THR A 65 2.58 -2.09 -5.67
N LEU A 66 2.12 -3.33 -5.49
CA LEU A 66 2.99 -4.44 -5.15
C LEU A 66 3.61 -4.91 -6.47
N VAL A 67 4.85 -4.49 -6.71
CA VAL A 67 5.55 -4.73 -7.98
C VAL A 67 6.01 -6.19 -8.08
N MET A 68 6.52 -6.74 -6.97
CA MET A 68 6.92 -8.14 -6.90
C MET A 68 6.92 -8.64 -5.46
N ILE A 69 6.71 -9.94 -5.29
CA ILE A 69 6.85 -10.65 -4.03
C ILE A 69 7.25 -12.10 -4.31
N ALA A 70 8.22 -12.62 -3.56
CA ALA A 70 8.65 -14.00 -3.68
C ALA A 70 7.64 -14.96 -3.04
N SER A 71 7.52 -16.15 -3.60
CA SER A 71 6.53 -17.14 -3.18
C SER A 71 6.73 -17.66 -1.75
N ASP A 72 7.95 -17.58 -1.21
CA ASP A 72 8.25 -17.92 0.19
C ASP A 72 7.66 -16.92 1.20
N SER A 73 7.32 -15.71 0.76
CA SER A 73 6.65 -14.65 1.55
C SER A 73 5.12 -14.67 1.44
N ILE A 74 4.53 -15.67 0.76
CA ILE A 74 3.10 -15.77 0.53
C ILE A 74 2.53 -16.96 1.31
N HIS A 75 1.52 -16.69 2.13
CA HIS A 75 0.87 -17.68 2.98
C HIS A 75 -0.61 -17.82 2.62
N LYS A 76 -0.99 -18.97 2.07
CA LYS A 76 -2.39 -19.31 1.81
C LYS A 76 -3.09 -19.72 3.12
N THR A 77 -4.33 -19.28 3.29
CA THR A 77 -5.20 -19.69 4.40
C THR A 77 -6.63 -19.91 3.90
N ASP A 78 -7.37 -20.80 4.56
CA ASP A 78 -8.78 -21.06 4.21
C ASP A 78 -9.67 -19.86 4.51
N SER A 79 -9.34 -19.11 5.57
CA SER A 79 -10.05 -17.89 5.94
C SER A 79 -9.09 -16.88 6.54
N LEU A 80 -9.35 -15.60 6.26
CA LEU A 80 -8.60 -14.47 6.77
C LEU A 80 -9.60 -13.49 7.37
N SER A 81 -9.53 -13.33 8.69
CA SER A 81 -10.37 -12.38 9.43
C SER A 81 -9.49 -11.31 10.05
N VAL A 82 -9.74 -10.07 9.65
CA VAL A 82 -9.04 -8.89 10.18
C VAL A 82 -10.02 -8.13 11.07
N SER A 83 -9.62 -7.86 12.32
CA SER A 83 -10.38 -6.95 13.18
C SER A 83 -10.16 -5.53 12.69
N LEU A 84 -11.25 -4.88 12.28
CA LEU A 84 -11.28 -3.50 11.83
C LEU A 84 -11.95 -2.61 12.91
N PRO A 85 -11.31 -2.36 14.06
CA PRO A 85 -11.83 -1.39 15.03
C PRO A 85 -11.94 0.00 14.39
N SER A 86 -12.87 0.82 14.90
CA SER A 86 -13.18 2.20 14.48
C SER A 86 -12.23 2.78 13.42
N SER A 87 -12.69 2.78 12.16
CA SER A 87 -11.89 3.25 11.04
C SER A 87 -12.16 4.72 10.73
N GLU A 88 -11.10 5.52 10.57
CA GLU A 88 -11.21 6.77 9.81
C GLU A 88 -11.61 6.41 8.35
N CYS A 89 -12.43 7.21 7.68
CA CYS A 89 -12.87 6.94 6.31
C CYS A 89 -12.42 8.08 5.40
N GLY A 90 -11.74 7.76 4.30
CA GLY A 90 -11.29 8.73 3.32
C GLY A 90 -9.88 8.46 2.78
N VAL A 91 -9.25 9.52 2.26
CA VAL A 91 -7.93 9.46 1.63
C VAL A 91 -6.84 9.77 2.65
N PRO A 92 -5.84 8.89 2.83
CA PRO A 92 -4.67 9.16 3.66
C PRO A 92 -3.83 10.33 3.11
N VAL A 93 -3.46 11.26 4.00
CA VAL A 93 -2.49 12.32 3.74
C VAL A 93 -1.15 11.92 4.34
N VAL A 94 -0.18 11.63 3.50
CA VAL A 94 1.16 11.19 3.85
C VAL A 94 2.05 12.39 4.16
N ASN A 95 2.91 12.24 5.16
CA ASN A 95 3.92 13.21 5.49
C ASN A 95 5.01 13.29 4.41
N THR A 96 5.05 14.37 3.65
CA THR A 96 6.00 14.54 2.54
C THR A 96 7.38 15.06 2.98
N LYS A 97 7.64 15.23 4.29
CA LYS A 97 8.94 15.70 4.77
C LYS A 97 10.08 14.70 4.50
N LEU A 98 9.78 13.43 4.25
CA LEU A 98 10.80 12.46 3.84
C LEU A 98 11.51 12.87 2.54
N TRP A 99 10.86 13.68 1.70
CA TRP A 99 11.40 14.20 0.44
C TRP A 99 11.94 15.63 0.55
N SER A 100 12.05 16.20 1.77
CA SER A 100 12.30 17.64 2.01
C SER A 100 13.74 18.13 1.78
N HIS A 101 14.29 17.90 0.59
CA HIS A 101 15.55 18.51 0.10
C HIS A 101 15.44 18.99 -1.38
N SER A 102 14.24 19.20 -1.90
CA SER A 102 13.98 19.35 -3.34
C SER A 102 13.70 20.80 -3.79
N GLU A 103 14.74 21.62 -3.98
CA GLU A 103 14.67 22.81 -4.85
C GLU A 103 15.13 22.50 -6.30
N SER A 104 15.42 21.23 -6.62
CA SER A 104 15.94 20.79 -7.92
C SER A 104 15.05 19.72 -8.57
N ASP A 105 14.81 19.82 -9.87
CA ASP A 105 14.06 18.85 -10.72
C ASP A 105 14.76 17.48 -10.91
N ASP A 106 15.60 17.04 -9.97
CA ASP A 106 16.29 15.76 -10.06
C ASP A 106 15.31 14.61 -9.84
N PHE A 107 15.11 13.81 -10.89
CA PHE A 107 14.24 12.63 -10.90
C PHE A 107 14.51 11.70 -9.72
N SER A 108 15.77 11.50 -9.35
CA SER A 108 16.18 10.54 -8.32
C SER A 108 15.66 10.93 -6.92
N ARG A 109 15.46 12.23 -6.68
CA ARG A 109 15.01 12.77 -5.39
C ARG A 109 13.52 12.53 -5.11
N ARG A 110 12.78 12.01 -6.09
CA ARG A 110 11.37 11.64 -5.92
C ARG A 110 11.20 10.29 -5.22
N PHE A 111 12.28 9.54 -5.03
CA PHE A 111 12.25 8.21 -4.44
C PHE A 111 12.83 8.24 -3.02
N VAL A 112 12.11 7.63 -2.08
CA VAL A 112 12.60 7.30 -0.75
C VAL A 112 12.52 5.79 -0.59
N ASP A 113 13.67 5.17 -0.37
CA ASP A 113 13.79 3.72 -0.28
C ASP A 113 13.93 3.27 1.17
N ASP A 114 13.19 2.22 1.53
CA ASP A 114 13.34 1.48 2.78
C ASP A 114 13.48 -0.01 2.47
N PHE A 115 14.64 -0.38 1.91
CA PHE A 115 14.95 -1.75 1.49
C PHE A 115 15.42 -2.67 2.62
N SER A 116 15.12 -2.31 3.87
CA SER A 116 15.34 -3.16 5.05
C SER A 116 14.03 -3.74 5.60
N LEU A 117 12.95 -3.71 4.83
CA LEU A 117 11.63 -4.11 5.27
C LEU A 117 11.24 -5.45 4.68
N ASP A 118 10.82 -6.37 5.53
CA ASP A 118 10.17 -7.58 5.07
C ASP A 118 8.72 -7.30 4.66
N ILE A 119 8.29 -7.94 3.57
CA ILE A 119 6.91 -7.91 3.11
C ILE A 119 6.40 -9.34 3.08
N GLU A 120 5.25 -9.55 3.73
CA GLU A 120 4.54 -10.83 3.77
C GLU A 120 3.10 -10.62 3.29
N VAL A 121 2.57 -11.62 2.60
CA VAL A 121 1.17 -11.65 2.17
C VAL A 121 0.49 -12.88 2.74
N ILE A 122 -0.61 -12.67 3.45
CA ILE A 122 -1.57 -13.73 3.78
C ILE A 122 -2.76 -13.58 2.85
N ILE A 123 -3.15 -14.64 2.16
CA ILE A 123 -4.23 -14.61 1.17
C ILE A 123 -5.20 -15.78 1.36
N SER A 124 -6.49 -15.48 1.29
CA SER A 124 -7.60 -16.44 1.26
C SER A 124 -8.32 -16.37 -0.09
N SER A 125 -9.42 -17.11 -0.24
CA SER A 125 -10.26 -17.03 -1.45
C SER A 125 -10.96 -15.69 -1.65
N GLU A 126 -11.06 -14.86 -0.60
CA GLU A 126 -11.89 -13.64 -0.61
C GLU A 126 -11.14 -12.39 -0.12
N SER A 127 -9.93 -12.54 0.40
CA SER A 127 -9.22 -11.41 1.03
C SER A 127 -7.71 -11.61 1.05
N MET A 128 -7.00 -10.50 1.14
CA MET A 128 -5.55 -10.44 1.21
C MET A 128 -5.11 -9.44 2.26
N LEU A 129 -4.16 -9.84 3.10
CA LEU A 129 -3.48 -8.97 4.06
C LEU A 129 -2.00 -8.92 3.72
N LEU A 130 -1.54 -7.74 3.29
CA LEU A 130 -0.13 -7.44 3.11
C LEU A 130 0.40 -6.79 4.39
N THR A 131 1.51 -7.30 4.89
CA THR A 131 2.20 -6.80 6.09
C THR A 131 3.55 -6.20 5.73
N ILE A 132 3.89 -5.07 6.34
CA ILE A 132 5.11 -4.30 6.05
C ILE A 132 5.96 -4.18 7.34
N GLY A 133 7.14 -4.78 7.34
CA GLY A 133 8.14 -4.72 8.42
C GLY A 133 7.85 -5.61 9.64
N GLU A 134 8.77 -5.60 10.60
CA GLU A 134 8.80 -6.54 11.74
C GLU A 134 7.88 -6.17 12.92
N ASN A 135 7.38 -4.92 13.01
CA ASN A 135 6.54 -4.46 14.13
C ASN A 135 5.08 -4.26 13.71
N LYS A 136 4.41 -5.39 13.46
CA LYS A 136 3.14 -5.58 12.75
C LYS A 136 1.88 -5.13 13.52
N LYS A 137 2.00 -4.33 14.58
CA LYS A 137 0.83 -4.00 15.41
C LYS A 137 0.03 -2.84 14.80
N VAL A 138 -1.06 -3.17 14.13
CA VAL A 138 -2.07 -2.17 13.73
C VAL A 138 -2.77 -1.62 14.97
N THR A 139 -2.84 -0.30 15.08
CA THR A 139 -3.60 0.39 16.12
C THR A 139 -4.89 1.00 15.58
N SER A 140 -4.94 1.35 14.30
CA SER A 140 -6.15 1.82 13.63
C SER A 140 -6.11 1.52 12.13
N TRP A 141 -7.30 1.53 11.53
CA TRP A 141 -7.48 1.33 10.10
C TRP A 141 -8.05 2.59 9.45
N ILE A 142 -7.62 2.87 8.23
CA ILE A 142 -8.20 3.88 7.36
C ILE A 142 -8.95 3.14 6.27
N LYS A 143 -10.28 3.30 6.22
CA LYS A 143 -11.12 2.77 5.16
C LYS A 143 -11.01 3.69 3.95
N CYS A 144 -10.30 3.24 2.92
CA CYS A 144 -10.12 3.98 1.66
C CYS A 144 -11.26 3.69 0.67
N SER A 145 -11.82 2.48 0.71
CA SER A 145 -13.01 2.06 -0.04
C SER A 145 -13.71 0.89 0.67
N ASP A 146 -14.74 0.32 0.06
CA ASP A 146 -15.45 -0.85 0.61
C ASP A 146 -14.66 -2.16 0.57
N ASN A 147 -13.55 -2.20 -0.16
CA ASN A 147 -12.69 -3.35 -0.40
C ASN A 147 -11.20 -3.08 -0.14
N PHE A 148 -10.83 -1.88 0.32
CA PHE A 148 -9.44 -1.54 0.64
C PHE A 148 -9.33 -0.73 1.94
N TYR A 149 -8.45 -1.21 2.82
CA TYR A 149 -8.12 -0.58 4.09
C TYR A 149 -6.60 -0.46 4.26
N LEU A 150 -6.18 0.67 4.84
CA LEU A 150 -4.79 0.93 5.21
C LEU A 150 -4.63 0.79 6.72
N GLY A 151 -3.78 -0.12 7.18
CA GLY A 151 -3.49 -0.31 8.60
C GLY A 151 -2.30 0.53 9.04
N ILE A 152 -2.46 1.30 10.11
CA ILE A 152 -1.41 2.13 10.70
C ILE A 152 -1.08 1.75 12.14
N ASP A 153 0.18 1.92 12.53
CA ASP A 153 0.64 1.71 13.91
C ASP A 153 0.44 2.97 14.79
N ALA A 154 0.86 2.91 16.07
CA ALA A 154 0.70 4.00 17.03
C ALA A 154 1.43 5.29 16.61
N GLY A 155 2.48 5.17 15.78
CA GLY A 155 3.20 6.29 15.19
C GLY A 155 2.60 6.77 13.87
N ARG A 156 1.41 6.26 13.51
CA ARG A 156 0.74 6.45 12.21
C ARG A 156 1.59 6.01 11.02
N ASN A 157 2.53 5.08 11.23
CA ASN A 157 3.28 4.47 10.14
C ASN A 157 2.37 3.47 9.40
N VAL A 158 2.45 3.45 8.08
CA VAL A 158 1.78 2.43 7.27
C VAL A 158 2.44 1.08 7.50
N VAL A 159 1.66 0.11 7.98
CA VAL A 159 2.17 -1.23 8.32
C VAL A 159 1.38 -2.36 7.67
N HIS A 160 0.15 -2.13 7.22
CA HIS A 160 -0.67 -3.14 6.55
C HIS A 160 -1.48 -2.56 5.39
N LEU A 161 -1.72 -3.39 4.38
CA LEU A 161 -2.77 -3.22 3.38
C LEU A 161 -3.74 -4.39 3.52
N TYR A 162 -5.03 -4.11 3.62
CA TYR A 162 -6.06 -5.15 3.63
C TYR A 162 -7.00 -4.97 2.44
N LEU A 163 -7.05 -5.99 1.58
CA LEU A 163 -7.99 -6.11 0.49
C LEU A 163 -9.06 -7.12 0.88
N ASP A 164 -10.32 -6.72 0.71
CA ASP A 164 -11.49 -7.53 1.04
C ASP A 164 -12.33 -7.77 -0.21
N LYS A 165 -13.13 -8.82 -0.24
CA LYS A 165 -14.04 -9.16 -1.36
C LYS A 165 -13.31 -9.39 -2.69
N LEU A 166 -12.14 -10.03 -2.63
CA LEU A 166 -11.47 -10.54 -3.82
C LEU A 166 -12.34 -11.61 -4.50
N THR A 167 -12.32 -11.60 -5.82
CA THR A 167 -12.91 -12.64 -6.65
C THR A 167 -11.95 -13.81 -6.84
N PRO A 168 -12.45 -15.02 -7.15
CA PRO A 168 -11.60 -16.16 -7.47
C PRO A 168 -10.61 -15.86 -8.61
N SER A 169 -11.04 -15.13 -9.64
CA SER A 169 -10.17 -14.71 -10.75
C SER A 169 -9.05 -13.78 -10.30
N GLU A 170 -9.31 -12.83 -9.40
CA GLU A 170 -8.26 -11.96 -8.86
C GLU A 170 -7.25 -12.76 -8.03
N VAL A 171 -7.70 -13.75 -7.26
CA VAL A 171 -6.79 -14.64 -6.51
C VAL A 171 -5.94 -15.48 -7.47
N GLU A 172 -6.52 -16.03 -8.53
CA GLU A 172 -5.78 -16.77 -9.57
C GLU A 172 -4.76 -15.87 -10.27
N SER A 173 -5.17 -14.67 -10.69
CA SER A 173 -4.30 -13.67 -11.32
C SER A 173 -3.18 -13.19 -10.38
N PHE A 174 -3.42 -13.11 -9.07
CA PHE A 174 -2.34 -12.84 -8.11
C PHE A 174 -1.27 -13.94 -8.17
N PHE A 175 -1.67 -15.22 -8.21
CA PHE A 175 -0.73 -16.34 -8.28
C PHE A 175 -0.05 -16.45 -9.64
N GLU A 176 -0.68 -16.01 -10.72
CA GLU A 176 -0.06 -15.89 -12.05
C GLU A 176 1.05 -14.82 -12.04
N ALA A 177 0.81 -13.66 -11.40
CA ALA A 177 1.77 -12.56 -11.37
C ALA A 177 3.03 -12.83 -10.51
N VAL A 178 2.95 -13.74 -9.53
CA VAL A 178 4.06 -14.08 -8.61
C VAL A 178 4.77 -15.39 -8.98
N GLY A 179 4.26 -16.14 -9.96
CA GLY A 179 4.80 -17.42 -10.43
C GLY A 179 5.88 -17.26 -11.49
#